data_AF-A0A0V0W862-F1
#
_entry.id   AF-A0A0V0W862-F1
#
_cell.length_a   1.000
_cell.length_b   1.000
_cell.length_c   1.000
_cell.angle_alpha   90.00
_cell.angle_beta   90.00
_cell.angle_gamma   90.00
#
_symmetry.space_group_name_H-M   'P 1'
#
loop_
_entity.id
_entity.type
_entity.pdbx_description
1 polymer ?
#
loop_
_entity_poly.entity_id
_entity_poly.type
_entity_poly.pdbx_seq_one_letter_code
_entity_poly.pdbx_strand_id
1 'polypeptide(L)'
;MEYQHMSNGDCVNHEHLPNSLLIDVINENSAGKEVYLERFDLEEYIKVYSGYAELHRLLFIANRCPSLRAQALLLALQKVKLTSNYHLYSVIHGKLTELSKKRSFMGETAITVPPFDADWFEVQKRKAKAKFEKLDQELNVYRCNSIKESIRRGFLYLGEHHLEMGELSKAYKCASKAIQHCCDKTTMLSAQLTFIKLCIYTQRWSEVISVSEAAIATIESENERSRSLMPYLGKLYAAKGIAYLCEGEFKKSAHAFLKVDIENFLFPEVWSNSF
;
A
#
# COMPACT_ATOMS: atom_id res chain seq x y z
N MET A 1 -16.67 45.27 -31.57
CA MET A 1 -17.94 44.61 -31.20
C MET A 1 -17.99 43.33 -32.03
N GLU A 2 -17.97 42.12 -31.51
CA GLU A 2 -18.16 41.59 -30.16
C GLU A 2 -17.40 40.27 -30.03
N TYR A 3 -17.04 39.99 -28.78
CA TYR A 3 -16.42 38.79 -28.25
C TYR A 3 -17.47 37.68 -27.99
N GLN A 4 -16.97 36.44 -27.88
CA GLN A 4 -17.49 35.32 -27.07
C GLN A 4 -18.79 34.61 -27.50
N HIS A 5 -18.70 33.29 -27.73
CA HIS A 5 -18.95 32.28 -26.69
C HIS A 5 -18.88 30.86 -27.31
N MET A 6 -17.85 30.10 -26.99
CA MET A 6 -17.91 28.63 -27.05
C MET A 6 -18.06 28.13 -25.62
N SER A 7 -19.27 27.73 -25.27
CA SER A 7 -19.63 27.16 -23.97
C SER A 7 -19.69 25.64 -24.05
N ASN A 8 -18.91 25.01 -23.17
CA ASN A 8 -19.17 23.79 -22.39
C ASN A 8 -19.82 22.57 -23.07
N GLY A 9 -19.17 21.42 -22.91
CA GLY A 9 -19.95 20.18 -22.88
C GLY A 9 -19.26 18.83 -23.00
N ASP A 10 -17.93 18.71 -22.99
CA ASP A 10 -17.34 17.36 -22.95
C ASP A 10 -17.19 16.88 -21.50
N CYS A 11 -18.33 16.43 -20.96
CA CYS A 11 -18.39 15.55 -19.81
C CYS A 11 -17.59 14.28 -20.14
N VAL A 12 -16.36 14.21 -19.65
CA VAL A 12 -15.59 12.97 -19.61
C VAL A 12 -16.41 11.96 -18.79
N ASN A 13 -16.93 10.95 -19.48
CA ASN A 13 -17.63 9.82 -18.88
C ASN A 13 -16.77 9.24 -17.74
N HIS A 14 -17.21 9.44 -16.49
CA HIS A 14 -16.67 8.79 -15.31
C HIS A 14 -17.10 7.32 -15.26
N GLU A 15 -16.63 6.51 -16.20
CA GLU A 15 -16.74 5.05 -16.10
C GLU A 15 -15.61 4.53 -15.21
N HIS A 16 -15.99 4.07 -14.01
CA HIS A 16 -15.23 3.20 -13.08
C HIS A 16 -13.72 3.43 -12.97
N LEU A 17 -13.30 4.46 -12.21
CA LEU A 17 -11.95 4.47 -11.66
C LEU A 17 -11.83 3.40 -10.57
N PRO A 18 -10.86 2.47 -10.64
CA PRO A 18 -10.60 1.51 -9.58
C PRO A 18 -10.09 2.28 -8.35
N ASN A 19 -10.99 2.56 -7.41
CA ASN A 19 -10.71 3.27 -6.17
C ASN A 19 -9.56 2.58 -5.41
N SER A 20 -8.36 3.15 -5.55
CA SER A 20 -7.24 2.86 -4.66
C SER A 20 -7.53 3.56 -3.35
N LEU A 21 -7.47 2.83 -2.23
CA LEU A 21 -7.64 3.37 -0.88
C LEU A 21 -6.71 4.59 -0.63
N LEU A 22 -5.58 4.70 -1.34
CA LEU A 22 -4.69 5.87 -1.27
C LEU A 22 -5.35 7.14 -1.82
N ILE A 23 -6.13 7.03 -2.88
CA ILE A 23 -6.86 8.15 -3.48
C ILE A 23 -7.97 8.59 -2.54
N ASP A 24 -8.64 7.65 -1.89
CA ASP A 24 -9.67 7.93 -0.89
C ASP A 24 -9.08 8.60 0.37
N VAL A 25 -7.89 8.16 0.82
CA VAL A 25 -7.14 8.78 1.93
C VAL A 25 -6.78 10.23 1.61
N ILE A 26 -6.47 10.50 0.35
CA ILE A 26 -6.13 11.83 -0.11
C ILE A 26 -7.38 12.71 -0.24
N ASN A 27 -8.51 12.19 -0.73
CA ASN A 27 -9.70 12.98 -1.06
C ASN A 27 -10.41 13.50 0.20
N GLU A 28 -10.66 14.80 0.24
CA GLU A 28 -10.93 15.61 1.44
C GLU A 28 -12.18 15.20 2.24
N ASN A 29 -13.05 14.35 1.69
CA ASN A 29 -14.26 13.86 2.34
C ASN A 29 -14.01 12.88 3.50
N SER A 30 -12.75 12.50 3.75
CA SER A 30 -12.33 11.62 4.87
C SER A 30 -11.47 12.34 5.92
N ALA A 31 -11.31 13.67 5.81
CA ALA A 31 -10.50 14.47 6.72
C ALA A 31 -11.20 14.64 8.08
N GLY A 32 -10.94 13.72 9.01
CA GLY A 32 -11.13 13.99 10.43
C GLY A 32 -10.24 15.16 10.89
N LYS A 33 -10.39 15.58 12.16
CA LYS A 33 -9.76 16.78 12.74
C LYS A 33 -8.29 16.98 12.32
N GLU A 34 -7.96 18.18 11.84
CA GLU A 34 -6.58 18.58 11.54
C GLU A 34 -5.72 18.54 12.82
N VAL A 35 -4.46 18.14 12.66
CA VAL A 35 -3.50 17.97 13.75
C VAL A 35 -2.26 18.80 13.45
N TYR A 36 -1.77 19.51 14.46
CA TYR A 36 -0.52 20.27 14.39
C TYR A 36 0.54 19.55 15.22
N LEU A 37 1.62 19.15 14.56
CA LEU A 37 2.75 18.48 15.19
C LEU A 37 3.90 19.48 15.34
N GLU A 38 4.23 19.83 16.59
CA GLU A 38 5.43 20.59 16.90
C GLU A 38 6.61 19.61 17.00
N ARG A 39 7.56 19.66 16.05
CA ARG A 39 8.79 18.85 15.99
C ARG A 39 8.61 17.39 15.54
N PHE A 40 8.03 17.20 14.35
CA PHE A 40 7.99 15.90 13.68
C PHE A 40 8.91 15.90 12.46
N ASP A 41 9.92 15.04 12.45
CA ASP A 41 10.77 14.82 11.27
C ASP A 41 10.12 13.79 10.35
N LEU A 42 9.51 14.30 9.28
CA LEU A 42 8.78 13.49 8.31
C LEU A 42 9.69 12.56 7.50
N GLU A 43 10.92 12.99 7.19
CA GLU A 43 11.85 12.23 6.36
C GLU A 43 12.44 11.06 7.15
N GLU A 44 12.81 11.32 8.40
CA GLU A 44 13.27 10.30 9.33
C GLU A 44 12.17 9.26 9.63
N TYR A 45 10.94 9.72 9.83
CA TYR A 45 9.82 8.80 10.06
C TYR A 45 9.50 7.94 8.82
N ILE A 46 9.59 8.49 7.62
CA ILE A 46 9.14 7.76 6.43
C ILE A 46 10.18 6.76 5.91
N LYS A 47 11.47 7.00 6.14
CA LYS A 47 12.56 6.16 5.59
C LYS A 47 12.53 4.70 6.05
N VAL A 48 11.88 4.42 7.18
CA VAL A 48 11.76 3.07 7.76
C VAL A 48 10.60 2.27 7.17
N TYR A 49 9.77 2.90 6.33
CA TYR A 49 8.68 2.25 5.62
C TYR A 49 9.00 2.09 4.14
N SER A 50 8.36 1.11 3.50
CA SER A 50 8.54 0.87 2.07
C SER A 50 7.24 0.47 1.36
N GLY A 51 7.25 0.64 0.03
CA GLY A 51 6.15 0.23 -0.83
C GLY A 51 4.84 0.96 -0.54
N TYR A 52 3.74 0.21 -0.51
CA TYR A 52 2.39 0.77 -0.34
C TYR A 52 2.21 1.50 1.01
N ALA A 53 2.78 0.98 2.10
CA ALA A 53 2.65 1.60 3.42
C ALA A 53 3.35 2.96 3.51
N GLU A 54 4.48 3.12 2.83
CA GLU A 54 5.19 4.40 2.72
C GLU A 54 4.29 5.47 2.09
N LEU A 55 3.71 5.17 0.92
CA LEU A 55 2.77 6.06 0.25
C LEU A 55 1.53 6.33 1.11
N HIS A 56 0.93 5.29 1.70
CA HIS A 56 -0.24 5.45 2.57
C HIS A 56 0.02 6.40 3.73
N ARG A 57 1.17 6.28 4.40
CA ARG A 57 1.53 7.14 5.54
C ARG A 57 1.76 8.59 5.12
N LEU A 58 2.50 8.82 4.04
CA LEU A 58 2.73 10.17 3.51
C LEU A 58 1.40 10.86 3.16
N LEU A 59 0.50 10.15 2.50
CA LEU A 59 -0.79 10.68 2.06
C LEU A 59 -1.73 10.92 3.24
N PHE A 60 -1.69 10.07 4.26
CA PHE A 60 -2.43 10.29 5.50
C PHE A 60 -1.93 11.55 6.22
N ILE A 61 -0.60 11.73 6.34
CA ILE A 61 -0.01 12.92 6.95
C ILE A 61 -0.36 14.17 6.15
N ALA A 62 -0.29 14.10 4.81
CA ALA A 62 -0.68 15.20 3.94
C ALA A 62 -2.13 15.64 4.18
N ASN A 63 -3.04 14.67 4.35
CA ASN A 63 -4.44 14.97 4.61
C ASN A 63 -4.63 15.65 5.99
N ARG A 64 -4.00 15.10 7.04
CA ARG A 64 -4.27 15.49 8.44
C ARG A 64 -3.41 16.61 9.02
N CYS A 65 -2.23 16.88 8.47
CA CYS A 65 -1.25 17.80 9.06
C CYS A 65 -0.96 18.98 8.11
N PRO A 66 -1.64 20.14 8.27
CA PRO A 66 -1.47 21.29 7.37
C PRO A 66 -0.03 21.79 7.24
N SER A 67 0.72 21.78 8.35
CA SER A 67 2.12 22.21 8.40
C SER A 67 3.04 21.31 7.55
N LEU A 68 2.77 20.01 7.52
CA LEU A 68 3.57 19.01 6.80
C LEU A 68 3.02 18.68 5.41
N ARG A 69 1.83 19.17 5.06
CA ARG A 69 1.08 18.80 3.85
C ARG A 69 1.89 18.94 2.57
N ALA A 70 2.57 20.08 2.40
CA ALA A 70 3.39 20.34 1.22
C ALA A 70 4.58 19.35 1.12
N GLN A 71 5.32 19.16 2.21
CA GLN A 71 6.47 18.24 2.26
C GLN A 71 6.04 16.80 2.02
N ALA A 72 4.94 16.36 2.65
CA ALA A 72 4.40 15.01 2.49
C ALA A 72 3.95 14.71 1.05
N LEU A 73 3.30 15.66 0.37
CA LEU A 73 2.92 15.52 -1.04
C LEU A 73 4.15 15.48 -1.96
N LEU A 74 5.18 16.31 -1.70
CA LEU A 74 6.43 16.30 -2.47
C LEU A 74 7.16 14.96 -2.35
N LEU A 75 7.30 14.43 -1.12
CA LEU A 75 7.87 13.11 -0.88
C LEU A 75 7.03 12.01 -1.55
N ALA A 76 5.70 12.06 -1.42
CA ALA A 76 4.81 11.09 -2.04
C ALA A 76 4.95 11.11 -3.58
N LEU A 77 5.12 12.28 -4.18
CA LEU A 77 5.34 12.45 -5.63
C LEU A 77 6.66 11.81 -6.09
N GLN A 78 7.71 11.90 -5.28
CA GLN A 78 8.99 11.23 -5.56
C GLN A 78 8.85 9.70 -5.45
N LYS A 79 8.21 9.23 -4.38
CA LYS A 79 8.05 7.79 -4.11
C LYS A 79 7.12 7.10 -5.10
N VAL A 80 6.03 7.74 -5.52
CA VAL A 80 5.09 7.15 -6.48
C VAL A 80 5.74 6.94 -7.86
N LYS A 81 6.70 7.79 -8.26
CA LYS A 81 7.48 7.59 -9.50
C LYS A 81 8.34 6.33 -9.51
N LEU A 82 8.63 5.75 -8.35
CA LEU A 82 9.31 4.46 -8.20
C LEU A 82 8.36 3.27 -8.34
N THR A 83 7.06 3.51 -8.46
CA THR A 83 6.01 2.49 -8.60
C THR A 83 5.40 2.50 -10.01
N SER A 84 4.50 1.56 -10.29
CA SER A 84 3.69 1.56 -11.52
C SER A 84 2.41 2.40 -11.42
N ASN A 85 2.16 3.07 -10.29
CA ASN A 85 0.91 3.81 -10.04
C ASN A 85 0.89 5.19 -10.72
N TYR A 86 0.81 5.20 -12.05
CA TYR A 86 0.73 6.42 -12.85
C TYR A 86 -0.54 7.25 -12.51
N HIS A 87 -1.62 6.60 -12.11
CA HIS A 87 -2.85 7.29 -11.75
C HIS A 87 -2.69 8.09 -10.44
N LEU A 88 -2.13 7.46 -9.41
CA LEU A 88 -1.83 8.13 -8.14
C LEU A 88 -0.83 9.29 -8.33
N TYR A 89 0.15 9.14 -9.22
CA TYR A 89 1.05 10.25 -9.58
C TYR A 89 0.29 11.48 -10.07
N SER A 90 -0.68 11.30 -10.98
CA SER A 90 -1.51 12.40 -11.48
C SER A 90 -2.35 13.04 -10.38
N VAL A 91 -2.93 12.23 -9.48
CA VAL A 91 -3.70 12.73 -8.33
C VAL A 91 -2.82 13.56 -7.38
N ILE A 92 -1.65 13.05 -6.98
CA ILE A 92 -0.73 13.76 -6.08
C ILE A 92 -0.26 15.07 -6.72
N HIS A 93 0.10 15.05 -8.01
CA HIS A 93 0.53 16.25 -8.74
C HIS A 93 -0.57 17.32 -8.80
N GLY A 94 -1.80 16.90 -9.10
CA GLY A 94 -2.97 17.79 -9.10
C GLY A 94 -3.17 18.48 -7.74
N LYS A 95 -3.08 17.73 -6.65
CA LYS A 95 -3.21 18.28 -5.28
C LYS A 95 -2.09 19.23 -4.89
N LEU A 96 -0.86 18.89 -5.27
CA LEU A 96 0.28 19.76 -5.01
C LEU A 96 0.13 21.09 -5.78
N THR A 97 -0.39 21.03 -7.00
CA THR A 97 -0.70 22.20 -7.83
C THR A 97 -1.82 23.06 -7.22
N GLU A 98 -2.89 22.44 -6.76
CA GLU A 98 -4.00 23.12 -6.08
C GLU A 98 -3.54 23.80 -4.79
N LEU A 99 -2.76 23.09 -3.97
CA LEU A 99 -2.20 23.62 -2.73
C LEU A 99 -1.29 24.83 -2.98
N SER A 100 -0.46 24.77 -4.02
CA SER A 100 0.42 25.88 -4.41
C SER A 100 -0.40 27.12 -4.81
N LYS A 101 -1.44 26.95 -5.64
CA LYS A 101 -2.36 28.04 -6.02
C LYS A 101 -3.06 28.66 -4.82
N LYS A 102 -3.55 27.82 -3.89
CA LYS A 102 -4.21 28.29 -2.66
C LYS A 102 -3.27 29.13 -1.80
N ARG A 103 -2.02 28.70 -1.61
CA ARG A 103 -1.00 29.48 -0.87
C ARG A 103 -0.68 30.81 -1.53
N SER A 104 -0.47 30.82 -2.85
CA SER A 104 -0.24 32.05 -3.59
C SER A 104 -1.41 33.03 -3.48
N PHE A 105 -2.65 32.55 -3.52
CA PHE A 105 -3.84 33.38 -3.33
C PHE A 105 -3.93 33.98 -1.91
N MET A 106 -3.48 33.25 -0.89
CA MET A 106 -3.44 33.71 0.51
C MET A 106 -2.21 34.58 0.83
N GLY A 107 -1.33 34.86 -0.14
CA GLY A 107 -0.09 35.61 0.08
C GLY A 107 0.97 34.85 0.87
N GLU A 108 0.84 33.53 1.02
CA GLU A 108 1.82 32.66 1.64
C GLU A 108 2.95 32.30 0.66
N THR A 109 4.06 31.77 1.19
CA THR A 109 5.15 31.26 0.36
C THR A 109 4.66 30.16 -0.58
N ALA A 110 4.83 30.39 -1.89
CA ALA A 110 4.45 29.43 -2.91
C ALA A 110 5.25 28.14 -2.79
N ILE A 111 4.61 27.01 -3.08
CA ILE A 111 5.27 25.71 -3.13
C ILE A 111 5.81 25.51 -4.54
N THR A 112 7.11 25.19 -4.65
CA THR A 112 7.73 24.80 -5.92
C THR A 112 7.21 23.43 -6.34
N VAL A 113 6.24 23.40 -7.25
CA VAL A 113 5.66 22.18 -7.79
C VAL A 113 6.51 21.72 -8.97
N PRO A 114 7.06 20.49 -8.97
CA PRO A 114 7.73 19.93 -10.14
C PRO A 114 6.79 19.90 -11.36
N PRO A 115 7.30 20.10 -12.59
CA PRO A 115 6.46 20.02 -13.78
C PRO A 115 5.86 18.61 -13.94
N PHE A 116 4.65 18.55 -14.52
CA PHE A 116 4.02 17.26 -14.81
C PHE A 116 4.80 16.53 -15.91
N ASP A 117 5.46 15.44 -15.52
CA ASP A 117 6.17 14.52 -16.41
C ASP A 117 5.20 13.65 -17.23
N ALA A 118 4.73 14.20 -18.35
CA ALA A 118 3.80 13.53 -19.27
C ALA A 118 4.42 12.32 -19.96
N ASP A 119 5.72 12.38 -20.27
CA ASP A 119 6.45 11.28 -20.91
C ASP A 119 6.53 10.08 -19.98
N TRP A 120 6.92 10.28 -18.70
CA TRP A 120 6.91 9.20 -17.71
C TRP A 120 5.51 8.61 -17.53
N PHE A 121 4.47 9.45 -17.47
CA PHE A 121 3.09 8.99 -17.28
C PHE A 121 2.66 8.02 -18.39
N GLU A 122 2.86 8.42 -19.65
CA GLU A 122 2.48 7.61 -20.81
C GLU A 122 3.35 6.35 -20.95
N VAL A 123 4.65 6.46 -20.72
CA VAL A 123 5.57 5.31 -20.73
C VAL A 123 5.18 4.31 -19.64
N GLN A 124 4.91 4.78 -18.42
CA GLN A 124 4.58 3.91 -17.29
C GLN A 124 3.22 3.24 -17.47
N LYS A 125 2.23 3.95 -18.03
CA LYS A 125 0.93 3.39 -18.42
C LYS A 125 1.07 2.23 -19.42
N ARG A 126 1.89 2.40 -20.47
CA ARG A 126 2.16 1.33 -21.45
C ARG A 126 2.92 0.17 -20.83
N LYS A 127 3.96 0.44 -20.02
CA LYS A 127 4.73 -0.58 -19.31
C LYS A 127 3.88 -1.42 -18.36
N ALA A 128 3.00 -0.77 -17.59
CA ALA A 128 2.09 -1.45 -16.68
C ALA A 128 1.17 -2.42 -17.43
N LYS A 129 0.56 -1.96 -18.52
CA LYS A 129 -0.30 -2.80 -19.37
C LYS A 129 0.47 -4.00 -19.95
N ALA A 130 1.65 -3.77 -20.52
CA ALA A 130 2.47 -4.84 -21.10
C ALA A 130 2.94 -5.86 -20.03
N LYS A 131 3.30 -5.39 -18.82
CA LYS A 131 3.67 -6.25 -17.69
C LYS A 131 2.49 -7.14 -17.28
N PHE A 132 1.28 -6.57 -17.19
CA PHE A 132 0.06 -7.34 -16.90
C PHE A 132 -0.20 -8.44 -17.94
N GLU A 133 -0.20 -8.08 -19.24
CA GLU A 133 -0.48 -9.03 -20.33
C GLU A 133 0.53 -10.19 -20.33
N LYS A 134 1.82 -9.89 -20.10
CA LYS A 134 2.86 -10.90 -19.97
C LYS A 134 2.62 -11.83 -18.79
N LEU A 135 2.37 -11.28 -17.60
CA LEU A 135 2.15 -12.07 -16.38
C LEU A 135 0.89 -12.95 -16.48
N ASP A 136 -0.18 -12.45 -17.09
CA ASP A 136 -1.41 -13.21 -17.29
C ASP A 136 -1.21 -14.38 -18.28
N GLN A 137 -0.48 -14.15 -19.38
CA GLN A 137 -0.10 -15.20 -20.32
C GLN A 137 0.76 -16.28 -19.66
N GLU A 138 1.79 -15.88 -18.89
CA GLU A 138 2.66 -16.82 -18.16
C GLU A 138 1.86 -17.66 -17.15
N LEU A 139 0.95 -17.03 -16.39
CA LEU A 139 0.08 -17.73 -15.45
C LEU A 139 -0.83 -18.75 -16.16
N ASN A 140 -1.38 -18.40 -17.32
CA ASN A 140 -2.20 -19.33 -18.11
C ASN A 140 -1.38 -20.55 -18.57
N VAL A 141 -0.14 -20.35 -19.02
CA VAL A 141 0.78 -21.46 -19.36
C VAL A 141 1.04 -22.35 -18.14
N TYR A 142 1.28 -21.77 -16.96
CA TYR A 142 1.48 -22.56 -15.74
C TYR A 142 0.26 -23.37 -15.34
N ARG A 143 -0.95 -22.84 -15.55
CA ARG A 143 -2.21 -23.55 -15.31
C ARG A 143 -2.39 -24.72 -16.27
N CYS A 144 -2.10 -24.55 -17.56
CA CYS A 144 -2.14 -25.64 -18.54
C CYS A 144 -1.15 -26.76 -18.17
N ASN A 145 0.05 -26.40 -17.72
CA ASN A 145 1.09 -27.37 -17.34
C ASN A 145 0.87 -27.99 -15.95
N SER A 146 -0.12 -27.52 -15.18
CA SER A 146 -0.48 -28.04 -13.84
C SER A 146 0.67 -28.08 -12.82
N ILE A 147 1.63 -27.16 -12.91
CA ILE A 147 2.75 -27.07 -11.97
C ILE A 147 2.36 -26.14 -10.81
N LYS A 148 2.00 -26.71 -9.65
CA LYS A 148 1.47 -25.95 -8.50
C LYS A 148 2.35 -24.77 -8.08
N GLU A 149 3.65 -24.97 -7.93
CA GLU A 149 4.55 -23.90 -7.49
C GLU A 149 4.67 -22.76 -8.53
N SER A 150 4.66 -23.10 -9.82
CA SER A 150 4.64 -22.08 -10.88
C SER A 150 3.34 -21.28 -10.88
N ILE A 151 2.20 -21.95 -10.67
CA ILE A 151 0.89 -21.30 -10.53
C ILE A 151 0.89 -20.37 -9.31
N ARG A 152 1.41 -20.84 -8.17
CA ARG A 152 1.54 -20.04 -6.94
C ARG A 152 2.35 -18.77 -7.18
N ARG A 153 3.55 -18.90 -7.77
CA ARG A 153 4.41 -17.76 -8.10
C ARG A 153 3.76 -16.82 -9.11
N GLY A 154 3.09 -17.35 -10.13
CA GLY A 154 2.35 -16.55 -11.10
C GLY A 154 1.27 -15.69 -10.43
N PHE A 155 0.50 -16.24 -9.49
CA PHE A 155 -0.46 -15.45 -8.71
C PHE A 155 0.22 -14.41 -7.81
N LEU A 156 1.36 -14.72 -7.19
CA LEU A 156 2.09 -13.73 -6.38
C LEU A 156 2.61 -12.56 -7.22
N TYR A 157 3.21 -12.82 -8.39
CA TYR A 157 3.70 -11.76 -9.27
C TYR A 157 2.57 -10.90 -9.85
N LEU A 158 1.45 -11.53 -10.22
CA LEU A 158 0.27 -10.80 -10.65
C LEU A 158 -0.31 -9.94 -9.52
N GLY A 159 -0.34 -10.48 -8.29
CA GLY A 159 -0.78 -9.76 -7.10
C GLY A 159 0.10 -8.56 -6.76
N GLU A 160 1.42 -8.73 -6.85
CA GLU A 160 2.40 -7.65 -6.67
C GLU A 160 2.22 -6.55 -7.71
N HIS A 161 2.02 -6.92 -8.98
CA HIS A 161 1.73 -5.95 -10.03
C HIS A 161 0.44 -5.16 -9.74
N HIS A 162 -0.63 -5.83 -9.32
CA HIS A 162 -1.86 -5.14 -8.91
C HIS A 162 -1.64 -4.22 -7.70
N LEU A 163 -0.78 -4.61 -6.75
CA LEU A 163 -0.42 -3.77 -5.61
C LEU A 163 0.37 -2.52 -6.03
N GLU A 164 1.35 -2.66 -6.94
CA GLU A 164 2.10 -1.54 -7.52
C GLU A 164 1.18 -0.57 -8.27
N MET A 165 0.08 -1.07 -8.84
CA MET A 165 -0.96 -0.28 -9.52
C MET A 165 -1.98 0.35 -8.56
N GLY A 166 -1.98 -0.04 -7.28
CA GLY A 166 -2.97 0.39 -6.28
C GLY A 166 -4.31 -0.36 -6.34
N GLU A 167 -4.40 -1.46 -7.10
CA GLU A 167 -5.61 -2.28 -7.25
C GLU A 167 -5.73 -3.34 -6.15
N LEU A 168 -5.92 -2.89 -4.90
CA LEU A 168 -5.87 -3.75 -3.71
C LEU A 168 -6.83 -4.96 -3.78
N SER A 169 -8.05 -4.77 -4.28
CA SER A 169 -9.04 -5.85 -4.39
C SER A 169 -8.59 -6.97 -5.35
N LYS A 170 -7.87 -6.64 -6.42
CA LYS A 170 -7.33 -7.62 -7.37
C LYS A 170 -6.10 -8.31 -6.78
N ALA A 171 -5.21 -7.55 -6.14
CA ALA A 171 -4.05 -8.07 -5.43
C ALA A 171 -4.45 -9.10 -4.35
N TYR A 172 -5.46 -8.75 -3.53
CA TYR A 172 -6.05 -9.62 -2.52
C TYR A 172 -6.54 -10.95 -3.12
N LYS A 173 -7.29 -10.91 -4.21
CA LYS A 173 -7.79 -12.12 -4.90
C LYS A 173 -6.65 -13.01 -5.40
N CYS A 174 -5.57 -12.40 -5.90
CA CYS A 174 -4.40 -13.15 -6.35
C CYS A 174 -3.68 -13.84 -5.19
N ALA A 175 -3.45 -13.15 -4.08
CA ALA A 175 -2.82 -13.73 -2.89
C ALA A 175 -3.66 -14.87 -2.28
N SER A 176 -4.99 -14.69 -2.21
CA SER A 176 -5.91 -15.74 -1.76
C SER A 176 -5.81 -17.02 -2.61
N LYS A 177 -5.74 -16.87 -3.95
CA LYS A 177 -5.54 -18.00 -4.86
C LYS A 177 -4.16 -18.62 -4.71
N ALA A 178 -3.11 -17.82 -4.49
CA ALA A 178 -1.75 -18.33 -4.30
C ALA A 178 -1.66 -19.33 -3.12
N ILE A 179 -2.32 -19.03 -1.99
CA ILE A 179 -2.31 -19.91 -0.81
C ILE A 179 -2.81 -21.33 -1.15
N GLN A 180 -3.79 -21.48 -2.04
CA GLN A 180 -4.36 -22.76 -2.44
C GLN A 180 -3.38 -23.67 -3.21
N HIS A 181 -2.29 -23.09 -3.73
CA HIS A 181 -1.28 -23.80 -4.52
C HIS A 181 0.03 -24.05 -3.75
N CYS A 182 0.07 -23.81 -2.45
CA CYS A 182 1.24 -24.10 -1.61
C CYS A 182 1.41 -25.61 -1.40
N CYS A 183 2.66 -26.09 -1.42
CA CYS A 183 2.99 -27.51 -1.27
C CYS A 183 3.74 -27.83 0.02
N ASP A 184 4.31 -26.82 0.68
CA ASP A 184 5.09 -26.96 1.90
C ASP A 184 4.78 -25.83 2.88
N LYS A 185 5.15 -26.01 4.15
CA LYS A 185 4.85 -25.05 5.22
C LYS A 185 5.55 -23.70 5.02
N THR A 186 6.76 -23.70 4.46
CA THR A 186 7.52 -22.47 4.23
C THR A 186 6.85 -21.61 3.15
N THR A 187 6.46 -22.23 2.02
CA THR A 187 5.73 -21.52 0.96
C THR A 187 4.34 -21.08 1.41
N MET A 188 3.67 -21.88 2.25
CA MET A 188 2.40 -21.52 2.87
C MET A 188 2.51 -20.29 3.78
N LEU A 189 3.46 -20.28 4.72
CA LEU A 189 3.69 -19.15 5.64
C LEU A 189 4.08 -17.87 4.89
N SER A 190 4.92 -17.98 3.86
CA SER A 190 5.29 -16.86 2.99
C SER A 190 4.09 -16.28 2.23
N ALA A 191 3.23 -17.15 1.65
CA ALA A 191 2.02 -16.72 0.98
C ALA A 191 1.01 -16.11 1.96
N GLN A 192 0.85 -16.68 3.16
CA GLN A 192 -0.01 -16.16 4.22
C GLN A 192 0.44 -14.79 4.70
N LEU A 193 1.75 -14.53 4.85
CA LEU A 193 2.24 -13.18 5.17
C LEU A 193 1.90 -12.16 4.08
N THR A 194 2.04 -12.55 2.81
CA THR A 194 1.66 -11.68 1.68
C THR A 194 0.15 -11.39 1.70
N PHE A 195 -0.66 -12.39 2.00
CA PHE A 195 -2.10 -12.25 2.15
C PHE A 195 -2.48 -11.36 3.34
N ILE A 196 -1.89 -11.59 4.52
CA ILE A 196 -2.08 -10.76 5.72
C ILE A 196 -1.75 -9.30 5.43
N LYS A 197 -0.64 -9.02 4.73
CA LYS A 197 -0.27 -7.66 4.30
C LYS A 197 -1.39 -7.00 3.50
N LEU A 198 -2.01 -7.71 2.56
CA LEU A 198 -3.13 -7.22 1.77
C LEU A 198 -4.42 -7.06 2.59
N CYS A 199 -4.67 -7.94 3.56
CA CYS A 199 -5.77 -7.80 4.50
C CYS A 199 -5.62 -6.54 5.37
N ILE A 200 -4.41 -6.23 5.83
CA ILE A 200 -4.11 -4.99 6.56
C ILE A 200 -4.40 -3.77 5.69
N TYR A 201 -3.92 -3.77 4.43
CA TYR A 201 -4.17 -2.66 3.51
C TYR A 201 -5.65 -2.48 3.16
N THR A 202 -6.44 -3.56 3.20
CA THR A 202 -7.88 -3.51 2.93
C THR A 202 -8.74 -3.43 4.21
N GLN A 203 -8.10 -3.26 5.37
CA GLN A 203 -8.74 -3.14 6.70
C GLN A 203 -9.63 -4.34 7.07
N ARG A 204 -9.23 -5.55 6.69
CA ARG A 204 -9.93 -6.80 6.98
C ARG A 204 -9.38 -7.47 8.24
N TRP A 205 -9.62 -6.86 9.39
CA TRP A 205 -8.97 -7.22 10.65
C TRP A 205 -9.31 -8.62 11.15
N SER A 206 -10.56 -9.07 11.01
CA SER A 206 -10.95 -10.45 11.39
C SER A 206 -10.17 -11.51 10.61
N GLU A 207 -9.90 -11.26 9.32
CA GLU A 207 -9.09 -12.15 8.49
C GLU A 207 -7.61 -12.14 8.90
N VAL A 208 -7.08 -10.96 9.23
CA VAL A 208 -5.71 -10.84 9.78
C VAL A 208 -5.56 -11.67 11.05
N ILE A 209 -6.51 -11.57 11.99
CA ILE A 209 -6.48 -12.30 13.26
C ILE A 209 -6.50 -13.81 13.00
N SER A 210 -7.52 -14.29 12.29
CA SER A 210 -7.72 -15.73 12.04
C SER A 210 -6.56 -16.39 11.30
N VAL A 211 -6.05 -15.77 10.22
CA VAL A 211 -4.92 -16.33 9.46
C VAL A 211 -3.64 -16.26 10.28
N SER A 212 -3.41 -15.18 11.05
CA SER A 212 -2.23 -15.08 11.92
C SER A 212 -2.25 -16.15 13.01
N GLU A 213 -3.39 -16.42 13.63
CA GLU A 213 -3.53 -17.46 14.66
C GLU A 213 -3.27 -18.86 14.11
N ALA A 214 -3.82 -19.19 12.94
CA ALA A 214 -3.55 -20.46 12.27
C ALA A 214 -2.07 -20.62 11.88
N ALA A 215 -1.44 -19.55 11.38
CA ALA A 215 -0.02 -19.56 11.01
C ALA A 215 0.89 -19.70 12.25
N ILE A 216 0.59 -18.99 13.34
CA ILE A 216 1.32 -19.08 14.61
C ILE A 216 1.21 -20.51 15.16
N ALA A 217 0.01 -21.09 15.23
CA ALA A 217 -0.19 -22.45 15.71
C ALA A 217 0.60 -23.48 14.87
N THR A 218 0.71 -23.26 13.55
CA THR A 218 1.52 -24.10 12.66
C THR A 218 3.00 -24.03 13.04
N ILE A 219 3.53 -22.84 13.34
CA ILE A 219 4.93 -22.65 13.75
C ILE A 219 5.17 -23.22 15.15
N GLU A 220 4.27 -23.00 16.11
CA GLU A 220 4.41 -23.47 17.50
C GLU A 220 4.30 -25.00 17.63
N SER A 221 3.61 -25.66 16.68
CA SER A 221 3.53 -27.12 16.63
C SER A 221 4.83 -27.80 16.15
N GLU A 222 5.78 -27.04 15.59
CA GLU A 222 7.08 -27.55 15.16
C GLU A 222 8.08 -27.52 16.34
N ASN A 223 8.79 -28.63 16.58
CA ASN A 223 9.87 -28.70 17.58
C ASN A 223 11.02 -27.72 17.26
N GLU A 224 11.97 -27.56 18.20
CA GLU A 224 13.13 -26.62 18.23
C GLU A 224 14.03 -26.55 16.95
N ARG A 225 13.77 -27.34 15.91
CA ARG A 225 14.47 -27.31 14.61
C ARG A 225 14.00 -26.18 13.68
N SER A 226 12.92 -25.47 13.99
CA SER A 226 12.33 -24.46 13.09
C SER A 226 12.91 -23.05 13.20
N ARG A 227 14.24 -22.91 13.37
CA ARG A 227 14.93 -21.60 13.28
C ARG A 227 14.61 -20.86 11.98
N SER A 228 14.36 -21.58 10.89
CA SER A 228 13.99 -21.01 9.59
C SER A 228 12.61 -20.32 9.59
N LEU A 229 11.72 -20.66 10.53
CA LEU A 229 10.36 -20.12 10.62
C LEU A 229 10.24 -18.95 11.61
N MET A 230 11.24 -18.78 12.49
CA MET A 230 11.28 -17.69 13.47
C MET A 230 11.12 -16.28 12.85
N PRO A 231 11.67 -15.96 11.66
CA PRO A 231 11.47 -14.65 11.03
C PRO A 231 10.00 -14.34 10.67
N TYR A 232 9.15 -15.37 10.53
CA TYR A 232 7.73 -15.20 10.26
C TYR A 232 6.95 -14.89 11.55
N LEU A 233 7.39 -15.46 12.68
CA LEU A 233 6.67 -15.40 13.95
C LEU A 233 6.51 -13.96 14.45
N GLY A 234 7.58 -13.16 14.43
CA GLY A 234 7.52 -11.74 14.81
C GLY A 234 6.55 -10.95 13.93
N LYS A 235 6.54 -11.19 12.62
CA LYS A 235 5.63 -10.54 11.66
C LYS A 235 4.16 -10.89 11.92
N LEU A 236 3.88 -12.15 12.24
CA LEU A 236 2.53 -12.63 12.58
C LEU A 236 2.03 -12.02 13.88
N TYR A 237 2.88 -11.95 14.92
CA TYR A 237 2.53 -11.30 16.18
C TYR A 237 2.30 -9.80 16.02
N ALA A 238 3.14 -9.12 15.24
CA ALA A 238 2.93 -7.71 14.90
C ALA A 238 1.61 -7.48 14.16
N ALA A 239 1.35 -8.25 13.09
CA ALA A 239 0.10 -8.15 12.33
C ALA A 239 -1.15 -8.39 13.19
N LYS A 240 -1.10 -9.42 14.05
CA LYS A 240 -2.17 -9.73 15.00
C LYS A 240 -2.37 -8.62 16.04
N GLY A 241 -1.28 -8.05 16.56
CA GLY A 241 -1.33 -6.92 17.49
C GLY A 241 -1.98 -5.68 16.88
N ILE A 242 -1.65 -5.36 15.63
CA ILE A 242 -2.27 -4.27 14.86
C ILE A 242 -3.76 -4.53 14.65
N ALA A 243 -4.14 -5.75 14.25
CA ALA A 243 -5.55 -6.07 14.04
C ALA A 243 -6.38 -5.95 15.33
N TYR A 244 -5.88 -6.47 16.46
CA TYR A 244 -6.53 -6.28 17.76
C TYR A 244 -6.60 -4.81 18.19
N LEU A 245 -5.59 -3.99 17.85
CA LEU A 245 -5.61 -2.56 18.12
C LEU A 245 -6.75 -1.88 17.34
N CYS A 246 -6.93 -2.21 16.07
CA CYS A 246 -7.99 -1.68 15.21
C CYS A 246 -9.40 -2.13 15.64
N GLU A 247 -9.54 -3.33 16.19
CA GLU A 247 -10.79 -3.84 16.75
C GLU A 247 -11.09 -3.30 18.17
N GLY A 248 -10.20 -2.48 18.76
CA GLY A 248 -10.36 -1.93 20.11
C GLY A 248 -10.04 -2.90 21.25
N GLU A 249 -9.49 -4.08 20.95
CA GLU A 249 -9.10 -5.08 21.93
C GLU A 249 -7.68 -4.81 22.49
N PHE A 250 -7.50 -3.68 23.18
CA PHE A 250 -6.19 -3.19 23.64
C PHE A 250 -5.41 -4.20 24.48
N LYS A 251 -6.09 -4.97 25.34
CA LYS A 251 -5.45 -6.00 26.16
C LYS A 251 -4.83 -7.08 25.26
N LYS A 252 -5.56 -7.63 24.30
CA LYS A 252 -5.04 -8.68 23.40
C LYS A 252 -3.94 -8.13 22.49
N SER A 253 -4.11 -6.90 22.01
CA SER A 253 -3.10 -6.17 21.23
C SER A 253 -1.76 -6.07 21.98
N ALA A 254 -1.76 -5.60 23.23
CA ALA A 254 -0.55 -5.51 24.04
C ALA A 254 0.14 -6.87 24.24
N HIS A 255 -0.62 -7.92 24.53
CA HIS A 255 -0.07 -9.28 24.68
C HIS A 255 0.56 -9.80 23.38
N ALA A 256 0.00 -9.44 22.22
CA ALA A 256 0.59 -9.82 20.93
C ALA A 256 1.89 -9.06 20.66
N PHE A 257 1.95 -7.76 20.94
CA PHE A 257 3.17 -6.96 20.73
C PHE A 257 4.32 -7.37 21.65
N LEU A 258 4.05 -7.78 22.90
CA LEU A 258 5.08 -8.29 23.82
C LEU A 258 5.78 -9.56 23.34
N LYS A 259 5.18 -10.28 22.38
CA LYS A 259 5.77 -11.48 21.78
C LYS A 259 6.64 -11.19 20.56
N VAL A 260 6.75 -9.94 20.12
CA VAL A 260 7.61 -9.56 19.00
C VAL A 260 9.04 -9.35 19.49
N ASP A 261 9.99 -10.09 18.93
CA ASP A 261 11.42 -9.85 19.14
C ASP A 261 11.84 -8.59 18.37
N ILE A 262 12.01 -7.49 19.09
CA ILE A 262 12.27 -6.15 18.52
C ILE A 262 13.65 -6.07 17.85
N GLU A 263 14.66 -6.80 18.37
CA GLU A 263 16.05 -6.66 17.92
C GLU A 263 16.24 -7.12 16.48
N ASN A 264 15.48 -8.13 16.05
CA ASN A 264 15.56 -8.72 14.72
C ASN A 264 14.30 -8.46 13.86
N PHE A 265 13.42 -7.55 14.29
CA PHE A 265 12.15 -7.32 13.62
C PHE A 265 12.31 -6.40 12.40
N LEU A 266 11.93 -6.92 11.22
CA LEU A 266 11.86 -6.14 9.98
C LEU A 266 10.54 -6.42 9.27
N PHE A 267 9.65 -5.43 9.25
CA PHE A 267 8.41 -5.49 8.47
C PHE A 267 8.00 -4.12 7.90
N PRO A 268 8.89 -3.46 7.13
CA PRO A 268 8.72 -2.06 6.70
C PRO A 268 7.47 -1.81 5.85
N GLU A 269 6.88 -2.86 5.27
CA GLU A 269 5.62 -2.73 4.51
C GLU A 269 4.39 -2.67 5.44
N VAL A 270 4.54 -2.83 6.75
CA VAL A 270 3.43 -2.82 7.72
C VAL A 270 3.80 -2.00 8.96
N TRP A 271 4.88 -2.39 9.65
CA TRP A 271 5.29 -1.85 10.94
C TRP A 271 6.81 -1.71 11.08
N SER A 272 7.25 -0.67 11.77
CA SER A 272 8.65 -0.36 12.06
C SER A 272 8.93 -0.55 13.54
N ASN A 273 10.14 -1.00 13.87
CA ASN A 273 10.65 -1.05 15.25
C ASN A 273 11.37 0.25 15.69
N SER A 274 11.66 1.16 14.76
CA SER A 274 12.25 2.47 15.06
C SER A 274 11.16 3.48 15.44
N PHE A 275 11.35 4.16 16.57
CA PHE A 275 10.54 5.26 17.08
C PHE A 275 11.37 6.53 17.20
#